data_AF-A0A519SBI8-F1
#
_entry.id   AF-A0A519SBI8-F1
#
_cell.length_a   1.000
_cell.length_b   1.000
_cell.length_c   1.000
_cell.angle_alpha   90.00
_cell.angle_beta   90.00
_cell.angle_gamma   90.00
#
_symmetry.space_group_name_H-M   'P 1'
#
loop_
_entity.id
_entity.type
_entity.pdbx_description
1 polymer ?
#
loop_
_entity_poly.entity_id
_entity_poly.type
_entity_poly.pdbx_seq_one_letter_code
_entity_poly.pdbx_strand_id
1 'polypeptide(L)'
;YNKDGKRVEQTEWHNIVLWRGLAEVASKYLQKGKLVYIEGKLRTRSFEDKEKVKKYVTEIVAENFTMLGRKSDFEPGQPVNHSQPTESKIDDEFTIRPGDENGDLPF
;
A
#
# COMPACT_ATOMS: atom_id res chain seq x y z
N TYR A 1 2.18 8.48 16.57
CA TYR A 1 1.22 7.85 17.48
C TYR A 1 0.09 8.83 17.74
N ASN A 2 -1.18 8.42 17.71
CA ASN A 2 -2.30 9.31 18.03
C ASN A 2 -2.39 9.54 19.54
N LYS A 3 -3.33 10.38 20.00
CA LYS A 3 -3.54 10.67 21.43
C LYS A 3 -3.82 9.41 22.27
N ASP A 4 -4.27 8.33 21.65
CA ASP A 4 -4.60 7.06 22.29
C ASP A 4 -3.42 6.06 22.27
N GLY A 5 -2.22 6.49 21.89
CA GLY A 5 -1.04 5.62 21.87
C GLY A 5 -1.06 4.56 20.77
N LYS A 6 -1.84 4.75 19.69
CA LYS A 6 -1.82 3.88 18.50
C LYS A 6 -0.86 4.41 17.44
N ARG A 7 -0.14 3.52 16.76
CA ARG A 7 0.74 3.89 15.63
C ARG A 7 -0.14 4.43 14.51
N VAL A 8 0.19 5.63 14.02
CA VAL A 8 -0.51 6.25 12.90
C VAL A 8 0.39 6.09 11.68
N GLU A 9 -0.15 5.52 10.61
CA GLU A 9 0.51 5.45 9.32
C GLU A 9 0.23 6.74 8.55
N GLN A 10 1.29 7.34 7.98
CA GLN A 10 1.19 8.52 7.14
C GLN A 10 1.77 8.17 5.77
N THR A 11 0.93 8.24 4.75
CA THR A 11 1.31 7.95 3.37
C THR A 11 1.36 9.26 2.60
N GLU A 12 2.53 9.54 2.02
CA GLU A 12 2.77 10.70 1.20
C GLU A 12 2.88 10.30 -0.28
N TRP A 13 2.38 11.17 -1.16
CA TRP A 13 2.42 10.97 -2.61
C TRP A 13 3.33 12.01 -3.25
N HIS A 14 4.34 11.54 -3.97
CA HIS A 14 5.34 12.41 -4.59
C HIS A 14 5.24 12.34 -6.12
N ASN A 15 5.20 13.51 -6.76
CA ASN A 15 5.31 13.61 -8.22
C ASN A 15 6.79 13.61 -8.62
N ILE A 16 7.22 12.53 -9.29
CA ILE A 16 8.61 12.35 -9.76
C ILE A 16 8.67 12.60 -11.26
N VAL A 17 9.62 13.42 -11.70
CA VAL A 17 9.84 13.74 -13.11
C VAL A 17 11.20 13.21 -13.56
N LEU A 18 11.17 12.27 -14.51
CA LEU A 18 12.36 11.64 -15.10
C LEU A 18 12.51 12.12 -16.55
N TRP A 19 13.74 12.42 -16.98
CA TRP A 19 14.04 12.93 -18.32
C TRP A 19 15.11 12.11 -19.02
N ARG A 20 15.14 12.18 -20.36
CA ARG A 20 16.18 11.56 -21.23
C ARG A 20 16.35 10.06 -20.92
N GLY A 21 17.58 9.55 -20.85
CA GLY A 21 17.87 8.13 -20.62
C GLY A 21 17.24 7.55 -19.35
N LEU A 22 17.06 8.35 -18.28
CA LEU A 22 16.36 7.88 -17.07
C LEU A 22 14.91 7.51 -17.37
N ALA A 23 14.23 8.28 -18.22
CA ALA A 23 12.85 7.99 -18.62
C ALA A 23 12.78 6.71 -19.48
N GLU A 24 13.76 6.48 -20.36
CA GLU A 24 13.82 5.25 -21.18
C GLU A 24 14.03 4.00 -20.33
N VAL A 25 14.93 4.07 -19.34
CA VAL A 25 15.18 2.96 -18.40
C VAL A 25 13.93 2.74 -17.53
N ALA A 26 13.34 3.80 -16.97
CA ALA A 26 12.12 3.67 -16.18
C ALA A 26 10.96 3.08 -16.99
N SER A 27 10.79 3.49 -18.25
CA SER A 27 9.75 2.93 -19.13
C SER A 27 9.94 1.44 -19.41
N LYS A 28 11.18 0.96 -19.46
CA LYS A 28 11.48 -0.45 -19.75
C LYS A 28 11.32 -1.36 -18.54
N TYR A 29 11.68 -0.88 -17.35
CA TYR A 29 11.80 -1.74 -16.16
C TYR A 29 10.83 -1.42 -15.04
N LEU A 30 10.28 -0.20 -14.97
CA LEU A 30 9.43 0.21 -13.87
C LEU A 30 7.99 -0.25 -14.11
N GLN A 31 7.43 -0.92 -13.11
CA GLN A 31 6.03 -1.35 -13.07
C GLN A 31 5.39 -0.91 -11.75
N LYS A 32 4.07 -0.84 -11.72
CA LYS A 32 3.32 -0.49 -10.50
C LYS A 32 3.72 -1.42 -9.36
N GLY A 33 3.98 -0.84 -8.19
CA GLY A 33 4.30 -1.58 -6.96
C GLY A 33 5.78 -1.89 -6.77
N LYS A 34 6.64 -1.64 -7.77
CA LYS A 34 8.09 -1.76 -7.62
C LYS A 34 8.61 -0.68 -6.67
N LEU A 35 9.58 -1.08 -5.84
CA LEU A 35 10.26 -0.16 -4.94
C LEU A 35 11.41 0.52 -5.68
N VAL A 36 11.59 1.81 -5.43
CA VAL A 36 12.66 2.60 -6.02
C VAL A 36 13.26 3.54 -5.00
N TYR A 37 14.56 3.74 -5.11
CA TYR A 37 15.27 4.87 -4.53
C TYR A 37 15.32 5.98 -5.57
N ILE A 38 14.97 7.21 -5.18
CA ILE A 38 15.00 8.41 -6.04
C ILE A 38 15.94 9.45 -5.41
N GLU A 39 16.85 10.00 -6.20
CA GLU A 39 17.67 11.16 -5.85
C GLU A 39 17.42 12.28 -6.87
N GLY A 40 17.27 13.51 -6.40
CA GLY A 40 17.00 14.64 -7.28
C GLY A 40 16.78 15.95 -6.53
N LYS A 41 16.17 16.90 -7.23
CA LYS A 41 15.94 18.27 -6.73
C LYS A 41 14.45 18.59 -6.68
N LEU A 42 14.04 19.30 -5.63
CA LEU A 42 12.70 19.88 -5.56
C LEU A 42 12.60 21.05 -6.52
N ARG A 43 11.57 21.03 -7.36
CA ARG A 43 11.26 22.12 -8.28
C ARG A 43 9.81 22.52 -8.12
N THR A 44 9.58 23.78 -7.76
CA THR A 44 8.25 24.37 -7.72
C THR A 44 8.04 25.17 -9.00
N ARG A 45 6.98 24.84 -9.73
CA ARG A 45 6.52 25.63 -10.89
C ARG A 45 5.14 26.18 -10.63
N SER A 46 4.82 27.29 -11.29
CA SER A 46 3.47 27.83 -11.31
C SER A 46 2.86 27.74 -12.70
N PHE A 47 1.57 27.43 -12.77
CA PHE A 47 0.80 27.51 -14.01
C PHE A 47 -0.57 28.12 -13.73
N GLU A 48 -1.19 28.68 -14.75
CA GLU A 48 -2.54 29.20 -14.72
C GLU A 48 -3.51 28.10 -15.18
N ASP A 49 -4.54 27.83 -14.39
CA ASP A 49 -5.58 26.87 -14.79
C ASP A 49 -6.66 27.53 -15.68
N LYS A 50 -7.66 26.74 -16.07
CA LYS A 50 -8.74 27.21 -16.97
C LYS A 50 -9.56 28.35 -16.37
N GLU A 51 -9.56 28.51 -15.05
CA GLU A 51 -10.28 29.54 -14.32
C GLU A 51 -9.40 30.78 -14.05
N LYS A 52 -8.23 30.86 -14.69
CA LYS A 52 -7.22 31.90 -14.49
C LYS A 52 -6.62 31.96 -13.08
N VAL A 53 -6.68 30.84 -12.35
CA VAL A 53 -6.10 30.76 -11.00
C VAL A 53 -4.67 30.25 -11.11
N LYS A 54 -3.73 30.98 -10.51
CA LYS A 54 -2.32 30.59 -10.42
C LYS A 54 -2.17 29.46 -9.40
N LYS A 55 -1.76 28.28 -9.86
CA LYS A 55 -1.47 27.10 -9.03
C LYS A 55 0.02 26.84 -8.96
N TYR A 56 0.47 26.33 -7.82
CA TYR A 56 1.85 25.92 -7.59
C TYR A 56 1.91 24.41 -7.47
N VAL A 57 2.88 23.79 -8.12
CA VAL A 57 3.14 22.35 -7.99
C VAL A 57 4.61 22.16 -7.70
N THR A 58 4.89 21.41 -6.65
CA THR A 58 6.22 20.97 -6.28
C THR A 58 6.42 19.54 -6.76
N GLU A 59 7.44 19.35 -7.58
CA GLU A 59 7.81 18.07 -8.19
C GLU A 59 9.26 17.75 -7.82
N ILE A 60 9.62 16.46 -7.82
CA ILE A 60 11.00 16.01 -7.66
C ILE A 60 11.55 15.71 -9.06
N VAL A 61 12.46 16.54 -9.54
CA VAL A 61 13.18 16.28 -10.78
C VAL A 61 14.33 15.32 -10.46
N ALA A 62 14.20 14.08 -10.89
CA ALA A 62 15.13 13.01 -10.56
C ALA A 62 16.41 13.12 -11.41
N GLU A 63 17.56 13.03 -10.73
CA GLU A 63 18.89 12.96 -11.34
C GLU A 63 19.40 11.51 -11.39
N ASN A 64 18.95 10.68 -10.44
CA ASN A 64 19.25 9.25 -10.37
C ASN A 64 18.04 8.48 -9.82
N PHE A 65 17.84 7.24 -10.27
CA PHE A 65 17.02 6.28 -9.56
C PHE A 65 17.63 4.88 -9.57
N THR A 66 17.34 4.12 -8.52
CA THR A 66 17.76 2.72 -8.39
C THR A 66 16.56 1.86 -8.07
N MET A 67 16.41 0.73 -8.79
CA MET A 67 15.38 -0.25 -8.48
C MET A 67 15.73 -1.01 -7.22
N LEU A 68 14.76 -1.16 -6.33
CA LEU A 68 14.89 -1.93 -5.10
C LEU A 68 14.03 -3.20 -5.22
N GLY A 69 14.58 -4.32 -4.78
CA GLY A 69 13.83 -5.57 -4.68
C GLY A 69 13.14 -5.70 -3.33
N ARG A 70 11.92 -6.26 -3.33
CA ARG A 70 11.31 -6.79 -2.11
C ARG A 70 11.84 -8.20 -1.87
N LYS A 71 11.89 -8.64 -0.62
CA LYS A 71 12.26 -10.03 -0.28
C LYS A 71 11.40 -11.05 -1.05
N SER A 72 10.12 -10.73 -1.26
CA SER A 72 9.16 -11.51 -2.04
C SER A 72 9.43 -11.53 -3.56
N ASP A 73 10.20 -10.58 -4.11
CA ASP A 73 10.59 -10.62 -5.54
C ASP A 73 11.67 -11.69 -5.80
N PHE A 74 12.32 -12.21 -4.75
CA PHE A 74 13.38 -13.22 -4.84
C PHE A 74 12.94 -14.63 -4.41
N GLU A 75 11.70 -14.80 -3.91
CA GLU A 75 11.14 -16.13 -3.65
C GLU A 75 10.52 -16.69 -4.94
N PRO A 76 10.97 -17.85 -5.44
CA PRO A 76 10.29 -18.52 -6.54
C PRO A 76 8.87 -18.87 -6.09
N GLY A 77 7.88 -18.29 -6.77
CA GLY A 77 6.49 -18.30 -6.35
C GLY A 77 5.98 -19.71 -6.05
N GLN A 78 5.53 -19.94 -4.81
CA GLN A 78 4.50 -20.94 -4.58
C GLN A 78 3.24 -20.49 -5.32
N PRO A 79 2.56 -21.38 -6.06
CA PRO A 79 1.31 -21.03 -6.72
C PRO A 79 0.30 -20.56 -5.68
N VAL A 80 -0.16 -19.31 -5.81
CA VAL A 80 -1.31 -18.78 -5.08
C VAL A 80 -2.56 -19.50 -5.58
N ASN A 81 -2.82 -20.66 -5.01
CA ASN A 81 -4.06 -21.39 -5.23
C ASN A 81 -5.21 -20.54 -4.66
N HIS A 82 -5.99 -19.93 -5.53
CA HIS A 82 -7.23 -19.26 -5.16
C HIS A 82 -8.26 -20.35 -4.82
N SER A 83 -8.14 -20.94 -3.64
CA SER A 83 -9.21 -21.71 -3.04
C SER A 83 -10.25 -20.73 -2.49
N GLN A 84 -11.46 -20.85 -3.03
CA GLN A 84 -12.71 -20.17 -2.69
C GLN A 84 -12.84 -19.69 -1.23
N PRO A 85 -13.55 -18.57 -0.99
CA PRO A 85 -13.92 -18.18 0.37
C PRO A 85 -14.79 -19.28 0.96
N THR A 86 -14.30 -19.96 1.99
CA THR A 86 -15.14 -20.85 2.80
C THR A 86 -15.94 -19.93 3.71
N GLU A 87 -17.20 -19.75 3.35
CA GLU A 87 -18.24 -19.14 4.16
C GLU A 87 -18.28 -19.87 5.51
N SER A 88 -17.82 -19.22 6.56
CA SER A 88 -17.96 -19.71 7.93
C SER A 88 -19.45 -19.70 8.27
N LYS A 89 -20.08 -20.87 8.24
CA LYS A 89 -21.39 -21.07 8.84
C LYS A 89 -21.27 -20.70 10.31
N ILE A 90 -22.15 -19.81 10.75
CA ILE A 90 -22.35 -19.47 12.15
C ILE A 90 -23.29 -20.55 12.68
N ASP A 91 -22.74 -21.52 13.41
CA ASP A 91 -23.51 -22.45 14.24
C ASP A 91 -23.74 -21.82 15.62
N ASP A 92 -24.61 -20.81 15.64
CA ASP A 92 -25.32 -20.41 16.86
C ASP A 92 -26.45 -21.42 17.11
N GLU A 93 -26.10 -22.59 17.64
CA GLU A 93 -27.09 -23.50 18.23
C GLU A 93 -27.08 -23.35 19.77
N PHE A 94 -27.74 -22.29 20.24
CA PHE A 94 -28.23 -22.20 21.61
C PHE A 94 -29.48 -23.08 21.77
N THR A 95 -29.27 -24.40 21.82
CA THR A 95 -30.32 -25.34 22.24
C THR A 95 -30.14 -25.60 23.73
N ILE A 96 -30.99 -24.98 24.55
CA ILE A 96 -31.19 -25.39 25.93
C ILE A 96 -31.69 -26.84 25.92
N ARG A 97 -30.87 -27.78 26.39
CA ARG A 97 -31.30 -29.15 26.67
C ARG A 97 -32.16 -29.13 27.93
N PRO A 98 -33.43 -29.57 27.89
CA PRO A 98 -34.20 -29.76 29.10
C PRO A 98 -33.72 -31.09 29.72
N GLY A 99 -32.93 -31.03 30.79
CA GLY A 99 -32.55 -32.26 31.49
C GLY A 99 -31.43 -32.22 32.53
N ASP A 100 -30.52 -31.24 32.52
CA ASP A 100 -29.36 -31.29 33.40
C ASP A 100 -29.44 -30.25 34.53
N GLU A 101 -30.13 -30.62 35.62
CA GLU A 101 -30.30 -29.83 36.85
C GLU A 101 -29.10 -29.89 37.82
N ASN A 102 -27.89 -30.26 37.39
CA ASN A 102 -26.74 -30.28 38.29
C ASN A 102 -25.58 -29.48 37.67
N GLY A 103 -25.44 -28.25 38.17
CA GLY A 103 -24.51 -27.25 37.70
C GLY A 103 -23.05 -27.60 37.97
N ASP A 104 -22.29 -27.70 36.89
CA ASP A 104 -20.85 -27.46 36.91
C ASP A 104 -20.45 -26.75 35.61
N LEU A 105 -20.25 -25.44 35.70
CA LEU A 105 -19.73 -24.62 34.59
C LEU A 105 -18.21 -24.58 34.72
N PRO A 106 -17.44 -24.99 33.68
CA PRO A 106 -16.00 -24.81 33.71
C PRO A 106 -15.65 -23.32 33.62
N PHE A 107 -14.71 -22.92 34.48
CA PHE A 107 -14.09 -21.59 34.59
C PHE A 107 -13.39 -21.14 33.31
#